data_AF-A0A2P8D5Y7-F1
#
_entry.id   AF-A0A2P8D5Y7-F1
#
_cell.length_a   1.000
_cell.length_b   1.000
_cell.length_c   1.000
_cell.angle_alpha   90.00
_cell.angle_beta   90.00
_cell.angle_gamma   90.00
#
_symmetry.space_group_name_H-M   'P 1'
#
loop_
_entity.id
_entity.type
_entity.pdbx_description
1 polymer ?
#
loop_
_entity_poly.entity_id
_entity_poly.type
_entity_poly.pdbx_seq_one_letter_code
_entity_poly.pdbx_strand_id
1 'polypeptide(L)'
;MNRKQSIAESALALFAKRGYENTSTQLIAKEAGVSEALIFKHFGNKEKLLTFIIKEGYKRIVENNRGTFQDKDPLAFINTVIELPYKLVWEEPQFWELQYRLLDLEVSLKQHERFMQPLHAMLVKAFKELGYEQPEKETELILIFVEAFWKYLVAHREDNKSKYIELQNFFKNKYAIQQA
;
A
#
# COMPACT_ATOMS: atom_id res chain seq x y z
N MET A 1 -8.99 10.64 19.91
CA MET A 1 -8.61 9.28 19.47
C MET A 1 -9.30 8.25 20.35
N ASN A 2 -10.02 7.29 19.78
CA ASN A 2 -10.72 6.26 20.56
C ASN A 2 -9.70 5.21 21.06
N ARG A 3 -9.91 4.62 22.25
CA ARG A 3 -9.10 3.51 22.80
C ARG A 3 -8.91 2.37 21.81
N LYS A 4 -9.93 2.05 21.00
CA LYS A 4 -9.83 1.05 19.92
C LYS A 4 -8.75 1.42 18.89
N GLN A 5 -8.68 2.68 18.48
CA GLN A 5 -7.66 3.17 17.52
C GLN A 5 -6.27 3.16 18.13
N SER A 6 -6.12 3.62 19.38
CA SER A 6 -4.85 3.61 20.10
C SER A 6 -4.24 2.20 20.23
N ILE A 7 -5.08 1.18 20.48
CA ILE A 7 -4.64 -0.22 20.47
C ILE A 7 -4.16 -0.64 19.07
N ALA A 8 -4.95 -0.32 18.03
CA ALA A 8 -4.63 -0.68 16.66
C ALA A 8 -3.33 -0.03 16.16
N GLU A 9 -3.09 1.23 16.50
CA GLU A 9 -1.86 1.97 16.17
C GLU A 9 -0.64 1.39 16.88
N SER A 10 -0.76 1.10 18.18
CA SER A 10 0.32 0.47 18.96
C SER A 10 0.65 -0.93 18.41
N ALA A 11 -0.38 -1.70 18.06
CA ALA A 11 -0.22 -3.00 17.44
C ALA A 11 0.41 -2.91 16.04
N LEU A 12 0.00 -1.95 15.20
CA LEU A 12 0.62 -1.69 13.89
C LEU A 12 2.12 -1.42 14.04
N ALA A 13 2.50 -0.50 14.93
CA ALA A 13 3.90 -0.16 15.16
C ALA A 13 4.72 -1.38 15.62
N LEU A 14 4.17 -2.18 16.53
CA LEU A 14 4.83 -3.40 17.02
C LEU A 14 4.92 -4.49 15.94
N PHE A 15 3.86 -4.74 15.18
CA PHE A 15 3.87 -5.74 14.11
C PHE A 15 4.83 -5.34 12.98
N ALA A 16 4.88 -4.06 12.61
CA ALA A 16 5.83 -3.53 11.64
C ALA A 16 7.28 -3.69 12.12
N LYS A 17 7.55 -3.47 13.42
CA LYS A 17 8.91 -3.51 13.98
C LYS A 17 9.41 -4.93 14.30
N ARG A 18 8.54 -5.79 14.82
CA ARG A 18 8.91 -7.09 15.41
C ARG A 18 8.35 -8.30 14.64
N GLY A 19 7.43 -8.06 13.71
CA GLY A 19 6.64 -9.10 13.08
C GLY A 19 5.41 -9.48 13.92
N TYR A 20 4.42 -10.07 13.26
CA TYR A 20 3.17 -10.51 13.88
C TYR A 20 3.43 -11.57 14.94
N GLU A 21 4.13 -12.66 14.62
CA GLU A 21 4.35 -13.79 15.54
C GLU A 21 5.05 -13.38 16.85
N ASN A 22 6.07 -12.52 16.78
CA ASN A 22 6.86 -12.09 17.94
C ASN A 22 6.20 -11.01 18.82
N THR A 23 4.95 -10.63 18.53
CA THR A 23 4.25 -9.56 19.24
C THR A 23 3.07 -10.13 20.02
N SER A 24 3.14 -10.15 21.35
CA SER A 24 2.03 -10.61 22.21
C SER A 24 0.98 -9.52 22.45
N THR A 25 -0.25 -9.92 22.76
CA THR A 25 -1.32 -9.00 23.17
C THR A 25 -0.99 -8.29 24.49
N GLN A 26 -0.24 -8.92 25.38
CA GLN A 26 0.32 -8.29 26.58
C GLN A 26 1.27 -7.12 26.24
N LEU A 27 2.18 -7.33 25.28
CA LEU A 27 3.09 -6.29 24.83
C LEU A 27 2.32 -5.12 24.20
N ILE A 28 1.32 -5.42 23.37
CA ILE A 28 0.45 -4.39 22.77
C ILE A 28 -0.29 -3.61 23.86
N ALA A 29 -0.83 -4.29 24.87
CA ALA A 29 -1.57 -3.66 25.96
C ALA A 29 -0.69 -2.70 26.76
N LYS A 30 0.54 -3.15 27.07
CA LYS A 30 1.56 -2.33 27.74
C LYS A 30 1.90 -1.08 26.93
N GLU A 31 2.16 -1.22 25.64
CA GLU A 31 2.51 -0.09 24.75
C GLU A 31 1.35 0.89 24.61
N ALA A 32 0.12 0.39 24.46
CA ALA A 32 -1.08 1.21 24.33
C ALA A 32 -1.57 1.82 25.67
N GLY A 33 -0.95 1.48 26.81
CA GLY A 33 -1.36 1.94 28.13
C GLY A 33 -2.78 1.47 28.51
N VAL A 34 -3.14 0.23 28.17
CA VAL A 34 -4.46 -0.37 28.45
C VAL A 34 -4.31 -1.75 29.08
N SER A 35 -5.41 -2.31 29.60
CA SER A 35 -5.43 -3.71 30.00
C SER A 35 -5.53 -4.64 28.78
N GLU A 36 -4.92 -5.82 28.87
CA GLU A 36 -5.03 -6.84 27.82
C GLU A 36 -6.48 -7.27 27.58
N ALA A 37 -7.29 -7.33 28.66
CA ALA A 37 -8.72 -7.60 28.57
C ALA A 37 -9.46 -6.60 27.66
N LEU A 38 -9.01 -5.34 27.57
CA LEU A 38 -9.62 -4.34 26.69
C LEU A 38 -9.35 -4.64 25.21
N ILE A 39 -8.20 -5.22 24.87
CA ILE A 39 -7.90 -5.69 23.51
C ILE A 39 -8.88 -6.80 23.12
N PHE A 40 -9.01 -7.82 23.98
CA PHE A 40 -9.96 -8.92 23.74
C PHE A 40 -11.40 -8.42 23.65
N LYS A 41 -11.80 -7.44 24.48
CA LYS A 41 -13.12 -6.80 24.40
C LYS A 41 -13.37 -6.12 23.05
N HIS A 42 -12.38 -5.46 22.47
CA HIS A 42 -12.56 -4.72 21.21
C HIS A 42 -12.41 -5.56 19.95
N PHE A 43 -11.52 -6.56 19.97
CA PHE A 43 -11.10 -7.29 18.77
C PHE A 43 -11.39 -8.79 18.85
N GLY A 44 -11.61 -9.34 20.04
CA GLY A 44 -11.84 -10.77 20.26
C GLY A 44 -10.55 -11.59 20.30
N ASN A 45 -9.63 -11.40 19.36
CA ASN A 45 -8.31 -12.04 19.35
C ASN A 45 -7.27 -11.24 18.54
N LYS A 46 -6.02 -11.68 18.56
CA LYS A 46 -4.88 -11.04 17.88
C LYS A 46 -5.03 -11.04 16.34
N GLU A 47 -5.60 -12.09 15.77
CA GLU A 47 -5.83 -12.21 14.32
C GLU A 47 -6.89 -11.22 13.82
N LYS A 48 -7.98 -11.05 14.56
CA LYS A 48 -9.02 -10.05 14.28
C LYS A 48 -8.51 -8.63 14.48
N LEU A 49 -7.61 -8.41 15.44
CA LEU A 49 -6.88 -7.14 15.57
C LEU A 49 -6.01 -6.88 14.32
N LEU A 50 -5.25 -7.86 13.85
CA LEU A 50 -4.47 -7.73 12.61
C LEU A 50 -5.37 -7.42 11.41
N THR A 51 -6.45 -8.19 11.24
CA THR A 51 -7.42 -8.01 10.16
C THR A 51 -8.03 -6.60 10.20
N PHE A 52 -8.32 -6.08 11.39
CA PHE A 52 -8.81 -4.72 11.57
C PHE A 52 -7.77 -3.69 11.13
N ILE A 53 -6.51 -3.84 11.54
CA ILE A 53 -5.41 -2.93 11.16
C ILE A 53 -5.23 -2.89 9.64
N ILE A 54 -5.24 -4.04 8.97
CA ILE A 54 -5.08 -4.12 7.51
C ILE A 54 -6.24 -3.39 6.80
N LYS A 55 -7.48 -3.69 7.19
CA LYS A 55 -8.67 -3.08 6.57
C LYS A 55 -8.74 -1.57 6.80
N GLU A 56 -8.53 -1.12 8.04
CA GLU A 56 -8.54 0.31 8.34
C GLU A 56 -7.35 1.06 7.72
N GLY A 57 -6.20 0.40 7.57
CA GLY A 57 -5.05 0.98 6.88
C GLY A 57 -5.33 1.24 5.40
N TYR A 58 -5.83 0.25 4.66
CA TYR A 58 -6.23 0.47 3.26
C TYR A 58 -7.35 1.50 3.14
N LYS A 59 -8.36 1.45 4.01
CA LYS A 59 -9.44 2.43 4.04
C LYS A 59 -8.88 3.85 4.22
N ARG A 60 -8.01 4.05 5.22
CA ARG A 60 -7.35 5.34 5.47
C ARG A 60 -6.53 5.81 4.27
N ILE A 61 -5.78 4.92 3.62
CA ILE A 61 -5.00 5.26 2.41
C ILE A 61 -5.92 5.75 1.30
N VAL A 62 -7.03 5.06 1.04
CA VAL A 62 -8.03 5.47 0.03
C VAL A 62 -8.65 6.82 0.39
N GLU A 63 -9.01 7.03 1.66
CA GLU A 63 -9.61 8.28 2.14
C GLU A 63 -8.64 9.46 2.00
N ASN A 64 -7.38 9.29 2.42
CA ASN A 64 -6.33 10.32 2.36
C ASN A 64 -5.89 10.64 0.93
N ASN A 65 -6.05 9.68 0.01
CA ASN A 65 -5.69 9.85 -1.41
C ASN A 65 -6.93 10.03 -2.29
N ARG A 66 -8.08 10.36 -1.71
CA ARG A 66 -9.29 10.66 -2.48
C ARG A 66 -9.02 11.82 -3.44
N GLY A 67 -9.42 11.64 -4.69
CA GLY A 67 -9.19 12.65 -5.73
C GLY A 67 -7.83 12.55 -6.43
N THR A 68 -6.93 11.66 -6.00
CA THR A 68 -5.62 11.46 -6.66
C THR A 68 -5.73 11.24 -8.17
N PHE A 69 -6.83 10.63 -8.63
CA PHE A 69 -7.07 10.32 -10.05
C PHE A 69 -8.18 11.18 -10.69
N GLN A 70 -8.67 12.22 -10.02
CA GLN A 70 -9.71 13.09 -10.57
C GLN A 70 -9.16 13.98 -11.68
N ASP A 71 -9.96 14.15 -12.74
CA ASP A 71 -9.73 15.10 -13.85
C ASP A 71 -8.34 15.02 -14.49
N LYS A 72 -7.71 13.84 -14.47
CA LYS A 72 -6.44 13.58 -15.14
C LYS A 72 -6.69 13.10 -16.56
N ASP A 73 -5.90 13.63 -17.50
CA ASP A 73 -5.75 12.99 -18.80
C ASP A 73 -5.10 11.60 -18.64
N PRO A 74 -5.22 10.72 -19.64
CA PRO A 74 -4.72 9.35 -19.55
C PRO A 74 -3.24 9.21 -19.20
N LEU A 75 -2.37 10.09 -19.74
CA LEU A 75 -0.93 10.03 -19.49
C LEU A 75 -0.61 10.52 -18.07
N ALA A 76 -1.24 11.61 -17.63
CA ALA A 76 -1.13 12.10 -16.27
C ALA A 76 -1.60 11.06 -15.25
N PHE A 77 -2.67 10.31 -15.56
CA PHE A 77 -3.13 9.18 -14.75
C PHE A 77 -2.06 8.08 -14.66
N ILE A 78 -1.53 7.61 -15.80
CA ILE A 78 -0.46 6.58 -15.84
C ILE A 78 0.76 7.01 -15.03
N ASN A 79 1.23 8.25 -15.22
CA ASN A 79 2.36 8.80 -14.48
C ASN A 79 2.10 8.82 -12.98
N THR A 80 0.86 9.12 -12.57
CA THR A 80 0.46 9.10 -11.16
C THR A 80 0.47 7.68 -10.59
N VAL A 81 0.08 6.67 -11.37
CA VAL A 81 0.17 5.25 -10.97
C VAL A 81 1.63 4.81 -10.79
N ILE A 82 2.54 5.23 -11.67
CA ILE A 82 3.99 4.95 -11.56
C ILE A 82 4.59 5.59 -10.31
N GLU A 83 4.08 6.76 -9.91
CA GLU A 83 4.53 7.48 -8.71
C GLU A 83 4.01 6.89 -7.40
N LEU A 84 2.86 6.22 -7.46
CA LEU A 84 2.08 5.80 -6.30
C LEU A 84 2.86 4.96 -5.28
N PRO A 85 3.66 3.93 -5.66
CA PRO A 85 4.43 3.13 -4.71
C PRO A 85 5.32 3.97 -3.80
N TYR A 86 6.07 4.90 -4.40
CA TYR A 86 6.98 5.78 -3.66
C TYR A 86 6.22 6.68 -2.70
N LYS A 87 5.15 7.34 -3.18
CA LYS A 87 4.32 8.21 -2.34
C LYS A 87 3.79 7.45 -1.12
N LEU A 88 3.11 6.31 -1.35
CA LEU A 88 2.42 5.60 -0.28
C LEU A 88 3.39 4.96 0.72
N VAL A 89 4.53 4.43 0.27
CA VAL A 89 5.55 3.84 1.16
C VAL A 89 6.17 4.88 2.10
N TRP A 90 6.30 6.14 1.66
CA TRP A 90 6.81 7.22 2.49
C TRP A 90 5.76 7.87 3.39
N GLU A 91 4.51 7.98 2.94
CA GLU A 91 3.42 8.55 3.74
C GLU A 91 2.97 7.61 4.87
N GLU A 92 2.97 6.30 4.63
CA GLU A 92 2.45 5.29 5.57
C GLU A 92 3.48 4.18 5.83
N PRO A 93 4.68 4.50 6.35
CA PRO A 93 5.80 3.58 6.31
C PRO A 93 5.60 2.31 7.12
N GLN A 94 5.00 2.42 8.31
CA GLN A 94 4.70 1.27 9.17
C GLN A 94 3.66 0.35 8.54
N PHE A 95 2.68 0.90 7.82
CA PHE A 95 1.66 0.10 7.15
C PHE A 95 2.26 -0.76 6.05
N TRP A 96 3.10 -0.15 5.19
CA TRP A 96 3.76 -0.90 4.12
C TRP A 96 4.84 -1.85 4.62
N GLU A 97 5.48 -1.56 5.75
CA GLU A 97 6.34 -2.53 6.46
C GLU A 97 5.53 -3.75 6.90
N LEU A 98 4.35 -3.51 7.49
CA LEU A 98 3.46 -4.59 7.91
C LEU A 98 3.01 -5.43 6.70
N GLN A 99 2.58 -4.80 5.60
CA GLN A 99 2.18 -5.53 4.39
C GLN A 99 3.34 -6.37 3.84
N TYR A 100 4.55 -5.82 3.80
CA TYR A 100 5.74 -6.53 3.33
C TYR A 100 6.07 -7.76 4.20
N ARG A 101 5.88 -7.67 5.52
CA ARG A 101 6.08 -8.79 6.44
C ARG A 101 5.00 -9.87 6.36
N LEU A 102 3.88 -9.57 5.71
CA LEU A 102 2.71 -10.44 5.62
C LEU A 102 2.46 -10.93 4.19
N LEU A 103 3.47 -10.87 3.32
CA LEU A 103 3.36 -11.32 1.93
C LEU A 103 2.90 -12.78 1.81
N ASP A 104 3.25 -13.63 2.77
CA ASP A 104 2.86 -15.05 2.77
C ASP A 104 1.48 -15.30 3.40
N LEU A 105 0.82 -14.26 3.93
CA LEU A 105 -0.46 -14.39 4.60
C LEU A 105 -1.61 -14.06 3.64
N GLU A 106 -2.49 -15.05 3.40
CA GLU A 106 -3.60 -14.96 2.44
C GLU A 106 -4.51 -13.73 2.65
N VAL A 107 -4.79 -13.37 3.92
CA VAL A 107 -5.62 -12.19 4.22
C VAL A 107 -4.95 -10.90 3.76
N SER A 108 -3.62 -10.78 3.84
CA SER A 108 -2.89 -9.59 3.40
C SER A 108 -2.91 -9.49 1.88
N LEU A 109 -2.62 -10.59 1.18
CA LEU A 109 -2.65 -10.67 -0.28
C LEU A 109 -4.02 -10.28 -0.83
N LYS A 110 -5.10 -10.89 -0.32
CA LYS A 110 -6.48 -10.60 -0.77
C LYS A 110 -6.88 -9.15 -0.54
N GLN A 111 -6.47 -8.53 0.57
CA GLN A 111 -6.76 -7.11 0.81
C GLN A 111 -5.96 -6.21 -0.13
N HIS A 112 -4.70 -6.54 -0.41
CA HIS A 112 -3.89 -5.79 -1.35
C HIS A 112 -4.44 -5.87 -2.78
N GLU A 113 -4.79 -7.06 -3.25
CA GLU A 113 -5.44 -7.25 -4.55
C GLU A 113 -6.71 -6.42 -4.66
N ARG A 114 -7.57 -6.45 -3.63
CA ARG A 114 -8.79 -5.64 -3.60
C ARG A 114 -8.51 -4.14 -3.65
N PHE A 115 -7.44 -3.69 -3.00
CA PHE A 115 -7.00 -2.29 -3.04
C PHE A 115 -6.54 -1.87 -4.44
N MET A 116 -5.86 -2.76 -5.16
CA MET A 116 -5.33 -2.49 -6.51
C MET A 116 -6.35 -2.71 -7.63
N GLN A 117 -7.40 -3.50 -7.40
CA GLN A 117 -8.38 -3.92 -8.41
C GLN A 117 -9.00 -2.78 -9.23
N PRO A 118 -9.36 -1.60 -8.66
CA PRO A 118 -9.90 -0.49 -9.45
C PRO A 118 -8.93 0.06 -10.50
N LEU A 119 -7.60 -0.02 -10.27
CA LEU A 119 -6.60 0.54 -11.18
C LEU A 119 -6.55 -0.20 -12.51
N HIS A 120 -6.82 -1.50 -12.52
CA HIS A 120 -6.75 -2.30 -13.75
C HIS A 120 -7.68 -1.75 -14.84
N ALA A 121 -8.97 -1.56 -14.53
CA ALA A 121 -9.94 -1.06 -15.50
C ALA A 121 -9.60 0.38 -15.96
N MET A 122 -9.11 1.21 -15.04
CA MET A 122 -8.71 2.59 -15.35
C MET A 122 -7.47 2.66 -16.24
N LEU A 123 -6.48 1.79 -16.01
CA LEU A 123 -5.28 1.67 -16.85
C LEU A 123 -5.61 1.16 -18.25
N VAL A 124 -6.42 0.11 -18.37
CA VAL A 124 -6.86 -0.38 -19.69
C VAL A 124 -7.58 0.72 -20.47
N LYS A 125 -8.46 1.48 -19.80
CA LYS A 125 -9.14 2.62 -20.41
C LYS A 125 -8.15 3.70 -20.86
N ALA A 126 -7.22 4.10 -19.98
CA ALA A 126 -6.22 5.12 -20.29
C ALA A 126 -5.36 4.72 -21.50
N PHE A 127 -4.86 3.49 -21.54
CA PHE A 127 -4.07 3.00 -22.67
C PHE A 127 -4.87 2.91 -23.97
N LYS A 128 -6.16 2.58 -23.92
CA LYS A 128 -7.06 2.62 -25.09
C LYS A 128 -7.23 4.04 -25.62
N GLU A 129 -7.45 5.01 -24.74
CA GLU A 129 -7.59 6.42 -25.11
C GLU A 129 -6.30 7.01 -25.70
N LEU A 130 -5.14 6.48 -25.28
CA LEU A 130 -3.84 6.82 -25.86
C LEU A 130 -3.49 6.06 -27.14
N GLY A 131 -4.34 5.13 -27.60
CA GLY A 131 -4.12 4.40 -28.86
C GLY A 131 -3.07 3.29 -28.80
N TYR A 132 -2.76 2.75 -27.62
CA TYR A 132 -1.81 1.62 -27.50
C TYR A 132 -2.39 0.36 -28.13
N GLU A 133 -1.56 -0.38 -28.88
CA GLU A 133 -1.98 -1.62 -29.57
C GLU A 133 -2.40 -2.75 -28.61
N GLN A 134 -1.77 -2.82 -27.42
CA GLN A 134 -2.01 -3.88 -26.42
C GLN A 134 -2.26 -3.29 -25.02
N PRO A 135 -3.40 -2.60 -24.80
CA PRO A 135 -3.71 -1.91 -23.55
C PRO A 135 -3.70 -2.82 -22.31
N GLU A 136 -4.15 -4.06 -22.46
CA GLU A 136 -4.18 -5.06 -21.40
C GLU A 136 -2.76 -5.45 -20.97
N LYS A 137 -1.83 -5.64 -21.92
CA LYS A 137 -0.44 -5.99 -21.59
C LYS A 137 0.33 -4.84 -20.97
N GLU A 138 0.10 -3.61 -21.43
CA GLU A 138 0.71 -2.43 -20.80
C GLU A 138 0.15 -2.20 -19.39
N THR A 139 -1.13 -2.51 -19.16
CA THR A 139 -1.71 -2.53 -17.81
C THR A 139 -1.03 -3.58 -16.93
N GLU A 140 -0.89 -4.81 -17.39
CA GLU A 140 -0.18 -5.87 -16.66
C GLU A 140 1.26 -5.45 -16.31
N LEU A 141 1.98 -4.87 -17.28
CA LEU A 141 3.34 -4.39 -17.05
C LEU A 141 3.42 -3.33 -15.95
N ILE A 142 2.53 -2.33 -15.97
CA ILE A 142 2.49 -1.30 -14.94
C ILE A 142 2.14 -1.89 -13.58
N LEU A 143 1.17 -2.81 -13.51
CA LEU A 143 0.77 -3.42 -12.24
C LEU A 143 1.89 -4.29 -11.66
N ILE A 144 2.62 -5.04 -12.50
CA ILE A 144 3.81 -5.80 -12.09
C ILE A 144 4.90 -4.85 -11.59
N PHE A 145 5.15 -3.74 -12.29
CA PHE A 145 6.09 -2.72 -11.85
C PHE A 145 5.69 -2.16 -10.49
N VAL A 146 4.44 -1.75 -10.31
CA VAL A 146 3.92 -1.22 -9.05
C VAL A 146 4.12 -2.22 -7.91
N GLU A 147 3.74 -3.49 -8.14
CA GLU A 147 3.85 -4.59 -7.17
C GLU A 147 5.30 -4.86 -6.77
N ALA A 148 6.21 -4.93 -7.74
CA ALA A 148 7.63 -5.13 -7.47
C ALA A 148 8.25 -3.90 -6.79
N PHE A 149 7.85 -2.70 -7.21
CA PHE A 149 8.48 -1.47 -6.78
C PHE A 149 8.15 -1.12 -5.34
N TRP A 150 6.89 -1.23 -4.88
CA TRP A 150 6.59 -0.94 -3.47
C TRP A 150 7.34 -1.89 -2.51
N LYS A 151 7.48 -3.18 -2.87
CA LYS A 151 8.26 -4.17 -2.11
C LYS A 151 9.73 -3.82 -2.08
N TYR A 152 10.28 -3.47 -3.26
CA TYR A 152 11.66 -3.04 -3.39
C TYR A 152 11.95 -1.82 -2.52
N LEU A 153 11.07 -0.80 -2.58
CA LEU A 153 11.17 0.40 -1.78
C LEU A 153 11.17 0.10 -0.29
N VAL A 154 10.23 -0.73 0.20
CA VAL A 154 10.16 -1.12 1.61
C VAL A 154 11.45 -1.79 2.08
N ALA A 155 11.96 -2.75 1.29
CA ALA A 155 13.17 -3.50 1.61
C ALA A 155 14.46 -2.65 1.59
N HIS A 156 14.44 -1.50 0.91
CA HIS A 156 15.61 -0.64 0.68
C HIS A 156 15.38 0.81 1.13
N ARG A 157 14.48 1.06 2.10
CA ARG A 157 14.09 2.43 2.47
C ARG A 157 15.23 3.36 2.89
N GLU A 158 16.36 2.80 3.31
CA GLU A 158 17.56 3.55 3.72
C GLU A 158 18.45 3.98 2.53
N ASP A 159 18.20 3.46 1.33
CA ASP A 159 18.99 3.74 0.14
C ASP A 159 18.73 5.15 -0.45
N ASN A 160 19.58 5.54 -1.39
CA ASN A 160 19.55 6.83 -2.06
C ASN A 160 18.24 7.06 -2.83
N LYS A 161 17.43 8.02 -2.37
CA LYS A 161 16.17 8.46 -3.00
C LYS A 161 16.31 8.82 -4.49
N SER A 162 17.48 9.29 -4.95
CA SER A 162 17.73 9.62 -6.36
C SER A 162 17.45 8.43 -7.28
N LYS A 163 17.88 7.23 -6.87
CA LYS A 163 17.73 6.00 -7.64
C LYS A 163 16.26 5.67 -7.92
N TYR A 164 15.38 5.92 -6.95
CA TYR A 164 13.94 5.65 -7.08
C TYR A 164 13.28 6.61 -8.05
N ILE A 165 13.66 7.89 -7.98
CA ILE A 165 13.18 8.93 -8.89
C ILE A 165 13.65 8.64 -10.32
N GLU A 166 14.91 8.23 -10.50
CA GLU A 166 15.46 7.83 -11.79
C GLU A 166 14.68 6.67 -12.40
N LEU A 167 14.37 5.62 -11.62
CA LEU A 167 13.58 4.48 -12.09
C LEU A 167 12.15 4.88 -12.48
N GLN A 168 11.50 5.74 -11.69
CA GLN A 168 10.18 6.27 -12.03
C GLN A 168 10.22 7.08 -13.32
N ASN A 169 11.21 7.95 -13.48
CA ASN A 169 11.37 8.76 -14.70
C ASN A 169 11.65 7.88 -15.92
N PHE A 170 12.46 6.84 -15.79
CA PHE A 170 12.68 5.85 -16.85
C PHE A 170 11.36 5.23 -17.31
N PHE A 171 10.51 4.79 -16.37
CA PHE A 171 9.19 4.24 -16.70
C PHE A 171 8.23 5.27 -17.30
N LYS A 172 8.18 6.50 -16.79
CA LYS A 172 7.35 7.57 -17.38
C LYS A 172 7.76 7.90 -18.81
N ASN A 173 9.07 7.93 -19.08
CA ASN A 173 9.59 8.24 -20.41
C ASN A 173 9.18 7.19 -21.45
N LYS A 174 9.04 5.90 -21.08
CA LYS A 174 8.49 4.86 -21.97
C LYS A 174 7.12 5.26 -22.54
N TYR A 175 6.28 5.89 -21.72
CA TYR A 175 4.90 6.22 -22.08
C TYR A 175 4.73 7.62 -22.69
N ALA A 176 5.67 8.53 -22.42
CA ALA A 176 5.67 9.87 -22.99
C ALA A 176 6.06 9.90 -24.48
N ILE A 177 6.93 8.99 -24.92
CA ILE A 177 7.51 9.01 -26.28
C ILE A 177 6.51 8.53 -27.35
N GLN A 178 5.51 7.73 -27.01
CA GLN A 178 4.54 7.20 -27.97
C GLN A 178 3.42 8.20 -28.35
N GLN A 179 3.45 9.42 -27.82
CA GLN A 179 2.53 10.51 -28.21
C GLN A 179 3.13 11.52 -29.21
N ALA A 180 4.40 11.36 -29.56
CA ALA A 180 5.12 12.20 -30.53
C ALA A 180 5.21 11.50 -31.90
#